data_AF-A0A9D1JQ12-F1
#
_entry.id   AF-A0A9D1JQ12-F1
#
_cell.length_a   1.000
_cell.length_b   1.000
_cell.length_c   1.000
_cell.angle_alpha   90.00
_cell.angle_beta   90.00
_cell.angle_gamma   90.00
#
_symmetry.space_group_name_H-M   'P 1'
#
loop_
_entity.id
_entity.type
_entity.pdbx_description
1 polymer ?
#
loop_
_entity_poly.entity_id
_entity_poly.type
_entity_poly.pdbx_seq_one_letter_code
_entity_poly.pdbx_strand_id
1 'polypeptide(L)' 'MENLNIKSIETYTENETPKTKVIISDKCSEKEIILEGTGSLKAAVIKA' A
#
# COMPACT_ATOMS: atom_id res chain seq x y z
N MET A 1 -13.46 15.80 -0.31
CA MET A 1 -12.29 14.95 -0.02
C MET A 1 -12.58 13.60 -0.60
N GLU A 2 -11.80 13.17 -1.59
CA GLU A 2 -11.91 11.82 -2.16
C GLU A 2 -11.32 10.84 -1.15
N ASN A 3 -12.12 9.85 -0.74
CA ASN A 3 -11.72 8.88 0.28
C ASN A 3 -10.84 7.83 -0.40
N LEU A 4 -9.52 8.01 -0.30
CA LEU A 4 -8.56 6.95 -0.60
C LEU A 4 -8.79 5.79 0.37
N ASN A 5 -9.04 4.59 -0.15
CA ASN A 5 -9.19 3.39 0.66
C ASN A 5 -8.08 2.39 0.34
N ILE A 6 -7.48 1.80 1.36
CA ILE A 6 -6.56 0.67 1.19
C ILE A 6 -7.42 -0.58 0.95
N LYS A 7 -7.25 -1.22 -0.21
CA LYS A 7 -7.94 -2.48 -0.55
C LYS A 7 -7.18 -3.70 -0.05
N SER A 8 -5.87 -3.73 -0.27
CA SER A 8 -5.03 -4.85 0.17
C SER A 8 -3.60 -4.39 0.46
N ILE A 9 -2.97 -5.13 1.38
CA ILE A 9 -1.55 -5.02 1.70
C ILE A 9 -1.00 -6.45 1.63
N GLU A 10 -0.09 -6.70 0.71
CA GLU A 10 0.49 -8.02 0.48
C GLU A 10 2.02 -7.94 0.59
N THR A 11 2.63 -8.87 1.31
CA THR A 11 4.09 -8.96 1.43
C THR A 11 4.59 -10.15 0.62
N TYR A 12 5.60 -9.93 -0.21
CA TYR A 12 6.21 -10.96 -1.04
C TYR A 12 7.71 -10.74 -1.17
N THR A 13 8.44 -11.78 -1.52
CA THR A 13 9.89 -11.69 -1.79
C THR A 13 10.11 -11.78 -3.29
N GLU A 14 10.81 -10.81 -3.85
CA GLU A 14 11.20 -10.79 -5.26
C GLU A 14 12.69 -10.47 -5.34
N ASN A 15 13.47 -11.31 -6.03
CA ASN A 15 14.92 -11.18 -6.15
C ASN A 15 15.63 -11.01 -4.79
N GLU A 16 15.31 -11.90 -3.84
CA GLU A 16 15.84 -11.88 -2.46
C GLU A 16 15.50 -10.64 -1.63
N THR A 17 14.70 -9.72 -2.19
CA THR A 17 14.31 -8.47 -1.54
C THR A 17 12.85 -8.57 -1.06
N PRO A 18 12.57 -8.33 0.23
CA PRO A 18 11.20 -8.23 0.71
C PRO A 18 10.53 -6.97 0.16
N LYS A 19 9.34 -7.14 -0.40
CA LYS A 19 8.51 -6.09 -0.99
C LYS A 19 7.13 -6.11 -0.37
N THR A 20 6.52 -4.94 -0.24
CA THR A 20 5.13 -4.79 0.17
C THR A 20 4.33 -4.12 -0.94
N LYS A 21 3.28 -4.78 -1.40
CA LYS A 21 2.32 -4.27 -2.37
C LYS A 21 1.12 -3.63 -1.67
N VAL A 22 1.05 -2.33 -1.90
CA VAL A 22 0.05 -1.28 -1.70
C VAL A 22 -1.12 -1.21 -2.68
N ILE A 23 -2.26 -1.89 -2.54
CA ILE A 23 -3.41 -1.55 -3.41
C ILE A 23 -4.28 -0.50 -2.73
N ILE A 24 -4.26 0.71 -3.29
CA ILE A 24 -5.16 1.79 -2.91
C ILE A 24 -6.20 2.00 -4.01
N SER A 25 -7.45 2.21 -3.63
CA SER A 25 -8.51 2.58 -4.55
C SER A 25 -9.08 3.94 -4.20
N ASP A 26 -9.31 4.72 -5.23
CA ASP A 26 -10.26 5.82 -5.23
C ASP A 26 -11.45 5.45 -6.12
N LYS A 27 -12.58 6.17 -6.02
CA LYS A 27 -13.86 5.85 -6.69
C LYS A 27 -13.74 5.52 -8.17
N CYS A 28 -12.74 6.08 -8.85
CA CYS A 28 -12.56 5.96 -10.29
C CYS A 28 -11.32 5.16 -10.72
N SER A 29 -10.44 4.79 -9.79
CA SER A 29 -9.18 4.11 -10.15
C SER A 29 -8.58 3.31 -9.01
N GLU A 30 -7.91 2.23 -9.37
CA GLU A 30 -7.01 1.50 -8.48
C GLU A 30 -5.57 1.91 -8.81
N LYS A 31 -4.76 2.09 -7.77
CA LYS A 31 -3.33 2.33 -7.89
C LYS A 31 -2.58 1.31 -7.05
N GLU A 32 -1.47 0.84 -7.61
CA GLU A 32 -0.52 -0.05 -6.97
C GLU A 32 0.70 0.74 -6.50
N ILE A 33 1.13 0.50 -5.27
CA ILE A 33 2.35 1.06 -4.68
C ILE A 33 3.23 -0.12 -4.26
N ILE A 34 4.45 -0.21 -4.79
CA ILE A 34 5.42 -1.23 -4.35
C ILE A 34 6.46 -0.54 -3.46
N LEU A 35 6.60 -1.04 -2.24
CA LEU A 35 7.56 -0.56 -1.25
C LEU A 35 8.63 -1.62 -1.07
N GLU A 36 9.88 -1.24 -1.29
CA GLU A 36 11.05 -2.11 -1.13
C GLU A 36 11.74 -1.78 0.20
N GLY A 37 12.09 -2.82 0.96
CA GLY A 37 12.83 -2.67 2.20
C GLY A 37 12.22 -3.46 3.36
N THR A 38 12.90 -3.41 4.51
CA THR A 38 12.56 -4.19 5.72
C THR A 38 11.76 -3.40 6.75
N GLY A 39 11.33 -2.17 6.40
CA GLY A 39 10.58 -1.29 7.29
C GLY A 39 9.16 -1.81 7.54
N SER A 40 8.63 -1.59 8.75
CA SER A 40 7.24 -1.93 9.07
C SER A 40 6.28 -0.86 8.53
N LEU A 41 5.29 -1.26 7.72
CA LEU A 41 4.21 -0.35 7.33
C LEU A 41 3.26 -0.14 8.51
N LYS A 42 3.02 1.13 8.84
CA LYS A 42 1.95 1.54 9.75
C LYS A 42 0.99 2.43 8.98
N ALA A 43 -0.20 1.91 8.68
CA ALA A 43 -1.27 2.74 8.15
C ALA A 43 -1.79 3.66 9.28
N ALA A 44 -1.65 4.97 9.11
CA ALA A 44 -2.22 5.96 10.01
C ALA A 44 -3.33 6.71 9.26
N VAL A 45 -4.58 6.56 9.71
CA VAL A 45 -5.68 7.40 9.22
C VAL A 45 -5.51 8.77 9.89
N ILE A 46 -5.02 9.75 9.14
CA ILE A 46 -5.02 11.15 9.60
C ILE A 46 -6.46 11.65 9.39
N LYS A 47 -7.25 11.70 10.47
CA LYS A 47 -8.52 12.44 10.46
C LYS A 47 -8.17 13.93 10.31
N ALA A 48 -8.64 14.54 9.23
CA ALA A 48 -8.63 15.98 9.04
C ALA A 48 -9.68 16.65 9.95
#